data_AF-A0A8X6U996-F1
#
_entry.id   AF-A0A8X6U996-F1
#
_cell.length_a   1.000
_cell.length_b   1.000
_cell.length_c   1.000
_cell.angle_alpha   90.00
_cell.angle_beta   90.00
_cell.angle_gamma   90.00
#
_symmetry.space_group_name_H-M   'P 1'
#
loop_
_entity.id
_entity.type
_entity.pdbx_description
1 polymer ?
#
loop_
_entity_poly.entity_id
_entity_poly.type
_entity_poly.pdbx_seq_one_letter_code
_entity_poly.pdbx_strand_id
1 'polypeptide(L)'
;MNDQAEALHMAHLMSAHGYFFPIDDHILTVKADGTFYRFQTPYFWPSNTWEPENTDYAVYLCKRTMQNKTRLELVDYEAENLARLQKMFSRKWEFIFMQAEAQAKVDKKRDKFERKVLDSQERAFWDVHRPVPGCVNTTEIDLKKAFKVNLLPKYTKVRNSLNPIGYISRYSNVKDIEIFAALK
;
A
#
# COMPACT_ATOMS: atom_id res chain seq x y z
N MET A 1 -23.19 20.70 -21.42
CA MET A 1 -23.52 19.38 -20.85
C MET A 1 -22.39 18.35 -21.00
N ASN A 2 -21.27 18.62 -21.71
CA ASN A 2 -20.14 17.68 -21.83
C ASN A 2 -19.15 17.76 -20.65
N ASP A 3 -19.00 18.95 -20.06
CA ASP A 3 -17.92 19.25 -19.12
C ASP A 3 -18.00 18.47 -17.80
N GLN A 4 -19.21 18.17 -17.32
CA GLN A 4 -19.39 17.43 -16.06
C GLN A 4 -18.99 15.96 -16.21
N ALA A 5 -19.29 15.33 -17.35
CA ALA A 5 -18.88 13.96 -17.62
C ALA A 5 -17.35 13.86 -17.78
N GLU A 6 -16.74 14.83 -18.47
CA GLU A 6 -15.29 14.93 -18.60
C GLU A 6 -14.59 15.18 -17.26
N ALA A 7 -15.09 16.11 -16.46
CA ALA A 7 -14.57 16.39 -15.12
C ALA A 7 -14.66 15.16 -14.21
N LEU A 8 -15.79 14.45 -14.24
CA LEU A 8 -15.96 13.20 -13.51
C LEU A 8 -14.98 12.14 -13.99
N HIS A 9 -14.79 11.99 -15.30
CA HIS A 9 -13.82 11.05 -15.86
C HIS A 9 -12.38 11.36 -15.43
N MET A 10 -11.97 12.64 -15.48
CA MET A 10 -10.65 13.05 -14.98
C MET A 10 -10.46 12.73 -13.49
N ALA A 11 -11.49 12.99 -12.67
CA ALA A 11 -11.46 12.66 -11.25
C ALA A 11 -11.31 11.14 -11.01
N HIS A 12 -12.02 10.31 -11.79
CA HIS A 12 -11.85 8.86 -11.76
C HIS A 12 -10.40 8.44 -12.05
N LEU A 13 -9.81 8.99 -13.11
CA LEU A 13 -8.42 8.68 -13.48
C LEU A 13 -7.46 9.06 -12.36
N MET A 14 -7.61 10.25 -11.76
CA MET A 14 -6.79 10.68 -10.64
C MET A 14 -6.93 9.76 -9.42
N SER A 15 -8.15 9.31 -9.11
CA SER A 15 -8.38 8.37 -8.00
C SER A 15 -7.79 6.99 -8.29
N ALA A 16 -7.96 6.47 -9.50
CA ALA A 16 -7.43 5.18 -9.93
C ALA A 16 -5.88 5.13 -9.95
N HIS A 17 -5.21 6.29 -10.06
CA HIS A 17 -3.76 6.43 -9.90
C HIS A 17 -3.33 6.68 -8.44
N GLY A 18 -4.26 6.70 -7.49
CA GLY A 18 -3.95 6.80 -6.06
C GLY A 18 -3.63 8.21 -5.56
N TYR A 19 -3.98 9.28 -6.28
CA TYR A 19 -3.80 10.65 -5.77
C TYR A 19 -4.79 11.00 -4.65
N PHE A 20 -6.00 10.45 -4.72
CA PHE A 20 -7.00 10.48 -3.67
C PHE A 20 -7.89 9.24 -3.78
N PHE A 21 -8.59 8.88 -2.69
CA PHE A 21 -9.30 7.61 -2.60
C PHE A 21 -10.58 7.73 -1.78
N PRO A 22 -11.63 6.93 -2.08
CA PRO A 22 -12.83 6.85 -1.25
C PRO A 22 -12.49 6.24 0.11
N ILE A 23 -13.00 6.82 1.19
CA ILE A 23 -12.60 6.44 2.56
C ILE A 23 -13.08 5.02 2.92
N ASP A 24 -14.24 4.61 2.42
CA ASP A 24 -14.96 3.41 2.83
C ASP A 24 -15.10 2.34 1.72
N ASP A 25 -14.38 2.49 0.60
CA ASP A 25 -14.46 1.57 -0.55
C ASP A 25 -13.03 1.22 -1.04
N HIS A 26 -12.82 -0.02 -1.47
CA HIS A 26 -11.57 -0.50 -2.08
C HIS A 26 -11.48 -0.15 -3.57
N ILE A 27 -12.62 0.14 -4.20
CA ILE A 27 -12.66 0.49 -5.62
C ILE A 27 -12.35 1.98 -5.78
N LEU A 28 -11.20 2.29 -6.37
CA LEU A 28 -10.68 3.66 -6.56
C LEU A 28 -11.42 4.43 -7.68
N THR A 29 -12.69 4.76 -7.42
CA THR A 29 -13.59 5.45 -8.36
C THR A 29 -14.26 6.67 -7.73
N VAL A 30 -14.69 7.61 -8.56
CA VAL A 30 -15.30 8.87 -8.11
C VAL A 30 -16.81 8.85 -8.34
N LYS A 31 -17.60 9.00 -7.27
CA LYS A 31 -19.05 8.98 -7.35
C LYS A 31 -19.60 10.39 -7.09
N ALA A 32 -20.58 10.81 -7.88
CA ALA A 32 -21.26 12.10 -7.73
C ALA A 32 -22.47 11.98 -6.78
N ASP A 33 -22.28 11.33 -5.63
CA ASP A 33 -23.35 10.91 -4.69
C ASP A 33 -23.10 11.34 -3.23
N GLY A 34 -22.09 12.18 -3.00
CA GLY A 34 -21.69 12.61 -1.66
C GLY A 34 -20.70 11.69 -0.95
N THR A 35 -20.14 10.68 -1.63
CA THR A 35 -19.05 9.85 -1.12
C THR A 35 -17.87 10.70 -0.62
N PHE A 36 -17.31 10.34 0.54
CA PHE A 36 -16.15 11.03 1.10
C PHE A 36 -14.83 10.49 0.54
N TYR A 37 -13.94 11.43 0.19
CA TYR A 37 -12.62 11.14 -0.36
C TYR A 37 -11.52 11.72 0.54
N ARG A 38 -10.33 11.13 0.46
CA ARG A 38 -9.12 11.62 1.14
C ARG A 38 -7.96 11.71 0.16
N PHE A 39 -7.18 12.78 0.27
CA PHE A 39 -5.92 12.89 -0.45
C PHE A 39 -4.89 11.90 0.05
N GLN A 40 -4.15 11.32 -0.88
CA GLN A 40 -3.01 10.47 -0.58
C GLN A 40 -1.81 11.32 -0.15
N THR A 41 -0.98 10.78 0.75
CA THR A 41 0.29 11.41 1.10
C THR A 41 1.24 11.40 -0.10
N PRO A 42 1.99 12.49 -0.37
CA PRO A 42 2.97 12.53 -1.46
C PRO A 42 3.97 11.39 -1.46
N TYR A 43 4.24 10.82 -0.28
CA TYR A 43 5.07 9.63 -0.13
C TYR A 43 4.57 8.44 -0.96
N PHE A 44 3.26 8.23 -1.08
CA PHE A 44 2.64 7.13 -1.83
C PHE A 44 2.26 7.51 -3.27
N TRP A 45 2.65 8.69 -3.76
CA TRP A 45 2.32 9.07 -5.13
C TRP A 45 3.07 8.21 -6.17
N PRO A 46 2.44 7.93 -7.34
CA PRO A 46 3.06 7.15 -8.41
C PRO A 46 4.38 7.73 -8.92
N SER A 47 4.58 9.05 -8.80
CA SER A 47 5.82 9.74 -9.18
C SER A 47 7.06 9.24 -8.44
N ASN A 48 6.88 8.59 -7.28
CA ASN A 48 7.98 8.00 -6.51
C ASN A 48 8.39 6.62 -7.04
N THR A 49 7.78 6.14 -8.13
CA THR A 49 8.12 4.89 -8.84
C THR A 49 8.19 3.69 -7.90
N TRP A 50 7.12 3.49 -7.12
CA TRP A 50 7.01 2.35 -6.22
C TRP A 50 6.88 1.04 -7.01
N GLU A 51 7.68 0.05 -6.62
CA GLU A 51 7.54 -1.35 -7.07
C GLU A 51 7.42 -2.25 -5.83
N PRO A 52 6.26 -2.27 -5.15
CA PRO A 52 6.11 -3.00 -3.89
C PRO A 52 6.19 -4.51 -4.09
N GLU A 53 7.04 -5.16 -3.30
CA GLU A 53 7.29 -6.60 -3.39
C GLU A 53 6.16 -7.40 -2.72
N ASN A 54 6.09 -8.69 -3.06
CA ASN A 54 5.17 -9.62 -2.37
C ASN A 54 5.47 -9.76 -0.87
N THR A 55 6.74 -9.58 -0.46
CA THR A 55 7.11 -9.60 0.96
C THR A 55 6.45 -8.44 1.70
N ASP A 56 6.41 -7.26 1.08
CA ASP A 56 5.84 -6.05 1.67
C ASP A 56 4.32 -6.18 1.82
N TYR A 57 3.67 -6.73 0.80
CA TYR A 57 2.23 -7.00 0.85
C TYR A 57 1.89 -8.03 1.93
N ALA A 58 2.72 -9.05 2.11
CA ALA A 58 2.55 -10.03 3.17
C ALA A 58 2.65 -9.39 4.56
N VAL A 59 3.61 -8.47 4.78
CA VAL A 59 3.73 -7.71 6.03
C VAL A 59 2.48 -6.86 6.26
N TYR A 60 2.00 -6.14 5.24
CA TYR A 60 0.79 -5.31 5.35
C TYR A 60 -0.46 -6.13 5.74
N LEU A 61 -0.74 -7.22 5.01
CA LEU A 61 -1.89 -8.08 5.29
C LEU A 61 -1.76 -8.74 6.68
N CYS A 62 -0.56 -9.22 7.03
CA CYS A 62 -0.30 -9.80 8.35
C CYS A 62 -0.46 -8.77 9.48
N LYS A 63 -0.04 -7.51 9.26
CA LYS A 63 -0.23 -6.42 10.22
C LYS A 63 -1.72 -6.13 10.43
N ARG A 64 -2.52 -6.14 9.36
CA ARG A 64 -3.98 -5.91 9.43
C ARG A 64 -4.69 -6.97 10.27
N THR A 65 -4.35 -8.24 10.08
CA THR A 65 -4.98 -9.33 10.88
C THR A 65 -4.67 -9.22 12.37
N MET A 66 -3.52 -8.66 12.75
CA MET A 66 -3.13 -8.46 14.16
C MET A 66 -3.93 -7.37 14.88
N GLN A 67 -4.61 -6.47 14.17
CA GLN A 67 -5.25 -5.32 14.80
C GLN A 67 -6.62 -5.64 15.42
N ASN A 68 -7.25 -6.77 15.07
CA ASN A 68 -8.55 -7.23 15.58
C ASN A 68 -9.63 -6.12 15.56
N LYS A 69 -9.77 -5.42 14.42
CA LYS A 69 -10.80 -4.40 14.20
C LYS A 69 -11.56 -4.75 12.93
N THR A 70 -12.90 -4.73 12.99
CA THR A 70 -13.77 -5.06 11.84
C THR A 70 -13.43 -4.29 10.58
N ARG A 71 -13.16 -2.98 10.69
CA ARG A 71 -12.71 -2.14 9.57
C ARG A 71 -11.43 -2.64 8.85
N LEU A 72 -10.58 -3.38 9.54
CA LEU A 72 -9.30 -3.85 9.03
C LEU A 72 -9.33 -5.34 8.67
N GLU A 73 -10.47 -6.00 8.83
CA GLU A 73 -10.66 -7.37 8.40
C GLU A 73 -10.34 -7.50 6.92
N LEU A 74 -9.69 -8.59 6.56
CA LEU A 74 -9.36 -8.88 5.17
C LEU A 74 -10.64 -9.32 4.47
N VAL A 75 -10.91 -8.74 3.31
CA VAL A 75 -11.93 -9.28 2.40
C VAL A 75 -11.43 -10.58 1.76
N ASP A 76 -12.34 -11.38 1.19
CA ASP A 76 -12.03 -12.75 0.74
C ASP A 76 -10.78 -12.84 -0.16
N TYR A 77 -10.67 -11.98 -1.18
CA TYR A 77 -9.52 -11.99 -2.08
C TYR A 77 -8.21 -11.58 -1.39
N GLU A 78 -8.25 -10.76 -0.35
CA GLU A 78 -7.07 -10.40 0.45
C GLU A 78 -6.65 -11.57 1.34
N ALA A 79 -7.62 -12.27 1.94
CA ALA A 79 -7.38 -13.47 2.74
C ALA A 79 -6.78 -14.60 1.91
N GLU A 80 -7.30 -14.83 0.70
CA GLU A 80 -6.72 -15.77 -0.27
C GLU A 80 -5.29 -15.40 -0.66
N ASN A 81 -5.04 -14.11 -0.89
CA ASN A 81 -3.68 -13.62 -1.16
C ASN A 81 -2.75 -13.85 0.01
N LEU A 82 -3.19 -13.59 1.25
CA LEU A 82 -2.39 -13.84 2.45
C LEU A 82 -2.05 -15.33 2.57
N ALA A 83 -3.01 -16.23 2.37
CA ALA A 83 -2.79 -17.67 2.39
C ALA A 83 -1.78 -18.11 1.33
N ARG A 84 -1.88 -17.56 0.11
CA ARG A 84 -0.90 -17.80 -0.97
C ARG A 84 0.50 -17.31 -0.59
N LEU A 85 0.60 -16.13 0.01
CA LEU A 85 1.87 -15.53 0.43
C LEU A 85 2.51 -16.33 1.59
N GLN A 86 1.70 -16.81 2.55
CA GLN A 86 2.15 -17.70 3.61
C GLN A 86 2.77 -18.98 3.05
N LYS A 87 2.12 -19.60 2.06
CA LYS A 87 2.66 -20.78 1.38
C LYS A 87 3.96 -20.45 0.63
N MET A 88 3.98 -19.34 -0.11
CA MET A 88 5.14 -18.87 -0.87
C MET A 88 6.36 -18.57 0.01
N PHE A 89 6.12 -18.02 1.20
CA PHE A 89 7.16 -17.55 2.12
C PHE A 89 7.27 -18.37 3.40
N SER A 90 6.84 -19.63 3.37
CA SER A 90 6.80 -20.53 4.53
C SER A 90 8.09 -20.52 5.38
N ARG A 91 9.26 -20.62 4.73
CA ARG A 91 10.57 -20.63 5.42
C ARG A 91 10.97 -19.31 6.07
N LYS A 92 10.39 -18.19 5.65
CA LYS A 92 10.68 -16.84 6.19
C LYS A 92 9.47 -16.19 6.85
N TRP A 93 8.40 -16.95 7.09
CA TRP A 93 7.14 -16.42 7.60
C TRP A 93 7.30 -15.78 8.99
N GLU A 94 8.13 -16.36 9.86
CA GLU A 94 8.42 -15.81 11.18
C GLU A 94 9.00 -14.39 11.11
N PHE A 95 9.87 -14.11 10.13
CA PHE A 95 10.42 -12.76 9.92
C PHE A 95 9.34 -11.77 9.44
N ILE A 96 8.44 -12.20 8.54
CA ILE A 96 7.30 -11.39 8.07
C ILE A 96 6.38 -11.06 9.24
N PHE A 97 6.05 -12.06 10.06
CA PHE A 97 5.22 -11.89 11.24
C PHE A 97 5.87 -10.94 12.25
N MET A 98 7.17 -11.13 12.56
CA MET A 98 7.91 -10.25 13.47
C MET A 98 7.92 -8.79 12.98
N GLN A 99 8.11 -8.57 11.67
CA GLN A 99 8.08 -7.23 11.08
C GLN A 99 6.68 -6.60 11.19
N ALA A 100 5.62 -7.35 10.87
CA ALA A 100 4.24 -6.89 11.00
C ALA A 100 3.90 -6.54 12.45
N GLU A 101 4.33 -7.37 13.41
CA GLU A 101 4.09 -7.14 14.83
C GLU A 101 4.80 -5.88 15.34
N ALA A 102 6.06 -5.68 14.93
CA ALA A 102 6.82 -4.47 15.28
C ALA A 102 6.15 -3.19 14.76
N GLN A 103 5.67 -3.20 13.51
CA GLN A 103 4.92 -2.07 12.94
C GLN A 103 3.59 -1.84 13.69
N ALA A 104 2.81 -2.90 13.96
CA ALA A 104 1.57 -2.80 14.72
C ALA A 104 1.78 -2.21 16.14
N LYS A 105 2.90 -2.53 16.79
CA LYS A 105 3.27 -1.97 18.10
C LYS A 105 3.57 -0.47 18.03
N VAL A 106 4.24 0.00 16.98
CA VAL A 106 4.47 1.43 16.74
C VAL A 106 3.15 2.15 16.44
N ASP A 107 2.33 1.58 15.55
CA ASP A 107 1.04 2.16 15.17
C ASP A 107 0.10 2.30 16.39
N LYS A 108 0.15 1.36 17.35
CA LYS A 108 -0.61 1.42 18.60
C LYS A 108 -0.28 2.63 19.48
N LYS A 109 0.94 3.17 19.41
CA LYS A 109 1.37 4.34 20.19
C LYS A 109 0.82 5.67 19.65
N ARG A 110 0.35 5.69 18.40
CA ARG A 110 -0.20 6.90 17.77
C ARG A 110 -1.60 7.21 18.27
N ASP A 111 -2.00 8.47 18.11
CA ASP A 111 -3.37 8.89 18.38
C ASP A 111 -4.36 8.13 17.48
N LYS A 112 -5.59 7.96 17.98
CA LYS A 112 -6.66 7.25 17.26
C LYS A 112 -6.96 7.87 15.90
N PHE A 113 -7.03 9.19 15.79
CA PHE A 113 -7.33 9.85 14.53
C PHE A 113 -6.19 9.72 13.53
N GLU A 114 -4.96 9.99 13.96
CA GLU A 114 -3.76 9.86 13.12
C GLU A 114 -3.62 8.44 12.56
N ARG A 115 -3.75 7.42 13.42
CA ARG A 115 -3.72 6.02 12.99
C ARG A 115 -4.80 5.69 11.95
N LYS A 116 -6.02 6.22 12.10
CA LYS A 116 -7.09 6.03 11.10
C LYS A 116 -6.69 6.59 9.73
N VAL A 117 -6.06 7.75 9.70
CA VAL A 117 -5.61 8.38 8.45
C VAL A 117 -4.53 7.53 7.80
N LEU A 118 -3.52 7.13 8.57
CA LEU A 118 -2.41 6.31 8.08
C LEU A 118 -2.87 4.94 7.57
N ASP A 119 -3.72 4.25 8.33
CA ASP A 119 -4.31 2.96 7.92
C ASP A 119 -5.03 3.11 6.55
N SER A 120 -5.80 4.19 6.37
CA SER A 120 -6.55 4.43 5.13
C SER A 120 -5.64 4.80 3.94
N GLN A 121 -4.55 5.54 4.19
CA GLN A 121 -3.57 5.91 3.16
C GLN A 121 -2.77 4.70 2.68
N GLU A 122 -2.34 3.85 3.62
CA GLU A 122 -1.65 2.60 3.31
C GLU A 122 -2.58 1.63 2.56
N ARG A 123 -3.86 1.53 2.96
CA ARG A 123 -4.87 0.76 2.22
C ARG A 123 -4.96 1.21 0.77
N ALA A 124 -5.14 2.51 0.54
CA ALA A 124 -5.26 3.06 -0.81
C ALA A 124 -4.01 2.85 -1.66
N PHE A 125 -2.81 2.83 -1.06
CA PHE A 125 -1.59 2.45 -1.76
C PHE A 125 -1.67 0.99 -2.27
N TRP A 126 -2.14 0.07 -1.43
CA TRP A 126 -2.30 -1.32 -1.83
C TRP A 126 -3.44 -1.54 -2.82
N ASP A 127 -4.53 -0.77 -2.75
CA ASP A 127 -5.63 -0.82 -3.72
C ASP A 127 -5.17 -0.45 -5.14
N VAL A 128 -4.13 0.40 -5.28
CA VAL A 128 -3.48 0.68 -6.58
C VAL A 128 -2.63 -0.49 -7.07
N HIS A 129 -1.80 -1.07 -6.19
CA HIS A 129 -0.76 -2.05 -6.59
C HIS A 129 -1.23 -3.50 -6.56
N ARG A 130 -2.34 -3.78 -5.89
CA ARG A 130 -2.99 -5.09 -5.74
C ARG A 130 -4.51 -4.89 -5.87
N PRO A 131 -4.99 -4.39 -7.03
CA PRO A 131 -6.39 -4.00 -7.21
C PRO A 131 -7.33 -5.18 -7.02
N VAL A 132 -8.58 -4.87 -6.65
CA VAL A 132 -9.67 -5.84 -6.56
C VAL A 132 -9.77 -6.63 -7.88
N PRO A 133 -9.92 -7.97 -7.85
CA PRO A 133 -10.08 -8.76 -9.06
C PRO A 133 -11.16 -8.19 -9.99
N GLY A 134 -10.82 -8.01 -11.27
CA GLY A 134 -11.72 -7.42 -12.27
C GLY A 134 -11.60 -5.89 -12.42
N CYS A 135 -10.88 -5.20 -11.52
CA CYS A 135 -10.53 -3.79 -11.72
C CYS A 135 -9.31 -3.62 -12.64
N VAL A 136 -9.26 -2.50 -13.36
CA VAL A 136 -8.12 -2.15 -14.22
C VAL A 136 -6.88 -1.91 -13.36
N ASN A 137 -5.78 -2.56 -13.70
CA ASN A 137 -4.50 -2.34 -13.03
C ASN A 137 -3.78 -1.13 -13.63
N THR A 138 -3.82 0.01 -12.93
CA THR A 138 -3.20 1.27 -13.38
C THR A 138 -1.67 1.28 -13.27
N THR A 139 -1.07 0.26 -12.62
CA THR A 139 0.38 0.11 -12.53
C THR A 139 0.98 -0.65 -13.73
N GLU A 140 0.14 -1.24 -14.59
CA GLU A 140 0.61 -1.93 -15.79
C GLU A 140 1.11 -0.92 -16.82
N ILE A 141 2.40 -1.02 -17.16
CA ILE A 141 3.01 -0.22 -18.22
C ILE A 141 2.91 -1.02 -19.52
N ASP A 142 2.37 -0.41 -20.58
CA ASP A 142 2.39 -0.98 -21.94
C ASP A 142 3.83 -1.37 -22.29
N LEU A 143 4.03 -2.63 -22.70
CA LEU A 143 5.31 -3.19 -23.11
C LEU A 143 6.03 -2.26 -24.10
N LYS A 144 5.33 -1.69 -25.08
CA LYS A 144 5.92 -0.77 -26.08
C LYS A 144 6.47 0.50 -25.42
N LYS A 145 5.79 1.00 -24.39
CA LYS A 145 6.25 2.16 -23.60
C LYS A 145 7.45 1.75 -22.75
N ALA A 146 7.41 0.59 -22.09
CA ALA A 146 8.54 0.06 -21.31
C ALA A 146 9.82 -0.12 -22.16
N PHE A 147 9.70 -0.61 -23.40
CA PHE A 147 10.81 -0.69 -24.36
C PHE A 147 11.34 0.70 -24.75
N LYS A 148 10.46 1.68 -24.99
CA LYS A 148 10.84 3.03 -25.43
C LYS A 148 11.56 3.84 -24.35
N VAL A 149 11.23 3.60 -23.07
CA VAL A 149 11.87 4.28 -21.93
C VAL A 149 12.94 3.44 -21.22
N ASN A 150 13.40 2.32 -21.80
CA ASN A 150 14.40 1.41 -21.21
C ASN A 150 14.06 0.96 -19.76
N LEU A 151 12.77 0.84 -19.42
CA LEU A 151 12.30 0.42 -18.09
C LEU A 151 12.27 -1.11 -17.91
N LEU A 152 12.63 -1.88 -18.94
CA LEU A 152 12.78 -3.33 -18.76
C LEU A 152 13.97 -3.60 -17.84
N PRO A 153 13.83 -4.49 -16.85
CA PRO A 153 14.96 -4.87 -16.02
C PRO A 153 16.01 -5.52 -16.94
N LYS A 154 17.12 -4.81 -17.20
CA LYS A 154 18.39 -5.52 -17.43
C LYS A 154 18.56 -6.39 -16.20
N TYR A 155 18.62 -7.71 -16.37
CA TYR A 155 18.78 -8.68 -15.29
C TYR A 155 19.85 -8.19 -14.32
N THR A 156 19.44 -7.56 -13.23
CA THR A 156 20.32 -6.88 -12.28
C THR A 156 20.17 -7.56 -10.95
N LYS A 157 21.32 -7.91 -10.37
CA LYS A 157 21.50 -8.66 -9.12
C LYS A 157 20.40 -8.39 -8.11
N VAL A 158 19.81 -9.48 -7.62
CA VAL A 158 19.01 -9.56 -6.39
C VAL A 158 19.66 -8.69 -5.31
N ARG A 159 19.08 -7.52 -5.02
CA ARG A 159 19.39 -6.82 -3.77
C ARG A 159 18.65 -7.58 -2.70
N ASN A 160 19.40 -8.31 -1.85
CA ASN A 160 18.86 -8.89 -0.63
C ASN A 160 18.26 -7.76 0.22
N SER A 161 16.93 -7.61 0.17
CA SER A 161 16.14 -6.68 0.98
C SER A 161 15.96 -7.23 2.40
N LEU A 162 17.05 -7.65 3.04
CA LEU A 162 17.10 -7.90 4.49
C LEU A 162 17.62 -6.66 5.21
N ASN A 163 16.98 -5.52 4.97
CA ASN A 163 17.23 -4.28 5.73
C ASN A 163 15.97 -3.93 6.55
N PRO A 164 15.82 -4.48 7.78
CA PRO A 164 14.69 -4.18 8.66
C PRO A 164 14.55 -2.68 8.97
N ILE A 165 15.65 -1.94 8.92
CA ILE A 165 15.75 -0.52 9.25
C ILE A 165 15.11 0.37 8.18
N GLY A 166 15.18 -0.03 6.91
CA GLY A 166 14.65 0.75 5.79
C GLY A 166 13.12 0.84 5.79
N TYR A 167 12.42 -0.16 6.31
CA TYR A 167 10.95 -0.16 6.35
C TYR A 167 10.38 0.63 7.54
N ILE A 168 11.07 0.67 8.68
CA ILE A 168 10.58 1.36 9.89
C ILE A 168 10.91 2.87 9.85
N SER A 169 11.99 3.26 9.15
CA SER A 169 12.31 4.67 8.84
C SER A 169 11.20 5.35 8.02
N ARG A 170 10.40 4.58 7.28
CA ARG A 170 9.44 5.07 6.28
C ARG A 170 8.06 5.47 6.81
N TYR A 171 7.82 5.35 8.11
CA TYR A 171 6.52 5.69 8.71
C TYR A 171 6.58 6.74 9.83
N SER A 172 7.75 7.25 10.23
CA SER A 172 7.87 8.04 11.47
C SER A 172 8.53 9.39 11.20
N ASN A 173 7.93 10.45 11.75
CA ASN A 173 8.52 11.79 11.82
C ASN A 173 9.97 11.71 12.36
N VAL A 174 10.84 12.59 11.87
CA VAL A 174 12.31 12.66 12.07
C VAL A 174 12.77 12.67 13.56
N LYS A 175 11.86 12.67 14.53
CA LYS A 175 12.14 12.78 15.97
C LYS A 175 12.19 11.44 16.73
N ASP A 176 11.70 10.34 16.17
CA ASP A 176 11.64 9.03 16.86
C ASP A 176 12.89 8.14 16.66
N ILE A 177 13.89 8.64 15.94
CA ILE A 177 15.12 7.91 15.58
C ILE A 177 15.99 7.57 16.80
N GLU A 178 15.87 8.31 17.89
CA GLU A 178 16.76 8.16 19.05
C GLU A 178 16.48 6.90 19.89
N ILE A 179 15.30 6.28 19.76
CA ILE A 179 14.91 5.16 20.63
C ILE A 179 15.57 3.82 20.25
N PHE A 180 16.02 3.64 19.00
CA PHE A 180 16.55 2.34 18.53
C PHE A 180 18.07 2.28 18.33
N ALA A 181 18.79 3.39 18.58
CA ALA A 181 20.26 3.36 18.66
C ALA A 181 20.79 2.61 19.90
N ALA A 182 19.92 2.28 20.86
CA ALA A 182 20.27 1.70 22.16
C ALA A 182 20.30 0.16 22.22
N LEU A 183 20.19 -0.55 21.10
CA LEU A 183 20.27 -2.02 21.05
C LEU A 183 21.40 -2.53 20.12
N LYS A 184 22.55 -1.87 20.17
CA LYS A 184 23.81 -2.47 19.72
C LYS A 184 24.50 -3.20 20.86
#